data_AF-A0A894KN58-F1
#
_entry.id   AF-A0A894KN58-F1
#
_cell.length_a   1.000
_cell.length_b   1.000
_cell.length_c   1.000
_cell.angle_alpha   90.00
_cell.angle_beta   90.00
_cell.angle_gamma   90.00
#
_symmetry.space_group_name_H-M   'P 1'
#
loop_
_entity.id
_entity.type
_entity.pdbx_description
1 polymer ?
#
loop_
_entity_poly.entity_id
_entity_poly.type
_entity_poly.pdbx_seq_one_letter_code
_entity_poly.pdbx_strand_id
1 'polypeptide(L)'
;MMELNDWLTILGALGGLEAIKWIVNFYVNRKTDARKEDAAADAAENENERKQVAWLEERIAQRDAKIDAIYVELRQEQAEKLQLIHDKHELELKLKEAEIKKCDVRGCSSRQPPSDY
;
A
#
# COMPACT_ATOMS: atom_id res chain seq x y z
N MET A 1 75.26 14.22 20.62
CA MET A 1 74.20 14.36 19.58
C MET A 1 73.69 12.95 19.34
N MET A 2 72.40 12.69 19.58
CA MET A 2 71.85 11.32 19.51
C MET A 2 71.90 10.83 18.06
N GLU A 3 72.39 9.61 17.83
CA GLU A 3 72.63 9.06 16.49
C GLU A 3 71.30 8.68 15.80
N LEU A 4 71.26 8.70 14.46
CA LEU A 4 70.07 8.28 13.70
C LEU A 4 69.63 6.84 14.05
N ASN A 5 70.59 5.98 14.38
CA ASN A 5 70.35 4.60 14.78
C ASN A 5 69.66 4.50 16.16
N ASP A 6 69.98 5.40 17.09
CA ASP A 6 69.32 5.50 18.40
C ASP A 6 67.85 5.93 18.25
N TRP A 7 67.57 6.85 17.32
CA TRP A 7 66.20 7.27 17.02
C TRP A 7 65.37 6.15 16.38
N LEU A 8 65.95 5.39 15.46
CA LEU A 8 65.29 4.25 14.82
C LEU A 8 65.00 3.12 15.81
N THR A 9 65.92 2.85 16.73
CA THR A 9 65.72 1.84 17.78
C THR A 9 64.64 2.26 18.78
N ILE A 10 64.58 3.54 19.16
CA ILE A 10 63.50 4.06 20.02
C ILE A 10 62.14 3.96 19.32
N LEU A 11 62.04 4.37 18.04
CA LEU A 11 60.80 4.28 17.26
C LEU A 11 60.35 2.81 17.06
N GLY A 12 61.31 1.91 16.78
CA GLY A 12 61.04 0.48 16.67
C GLY A 12 60.57 -0.15 17.98
N ALA A 13 61.16 0.25 19.11
CA ALA A 13 60.74 -0.20 20.43
C ALA A 13 59.33 0.31 20.79
N LEU A 14 59.00 1.55 20.45
CA LEU A 14 57.67 2.14 20.66
C LEU A 14 56.60 1.42 19.81
N GLY A 15 56.86 1.24 18.51
CA GLY A 15 55.94 0.51 17.62
C GLY A 15 55.78 -0.97 18.00
N GLY A 16 56.86 -1.63 18.44
CA GLY A 16 56.81 -3.01 18.92
C GLY A 16 55.96 -3.17 20.18
N LEU A 17 56.04 -2.22 21.12
CA LEU A 17 55.23 -2.22 22.33
C LEU A 17 53.73 -2.01 22.03
N GLU A 18 53.40 -1.15 21.06
CA GLU A 18 52.01 -0.99 20.59
C GLU A 18 51.48 -2.25 19.91
N ALA A 19 52.29 -2.91 19.09
CA ALA A 19 51.92 -4.18 18.45
C ALA A 19 51.64 -5.27 19.51
N ILE A 20 52.46 -5.38 20.55
CA ILE A 20 52.23 -6.33 21.66
C ILE A 20 50.92 -6.03 22.38
N LYS A 21 50.66 -4.75 22.70
CA LYS A 21 49.39 -4.33 23.32
C LYS A 21 48.19 -4.67 22.44
N TRP A 22 48.29 -4.45 21.13
CA TRP A 22 47.25 -4.79 20.19
C TRP A 22 46.98 -6.29 20.16
N ILE A 23 48.02 -7.14 20.11
CA ILE A 23 47.88 -8.61 20.14
C ILE A 23 47.18 -9.07 21.42
N VAL A 24 47.59 -8.55 22.58
CA VAL A 24 46.98 -8.90 23.87
C VAL A 24 45.52 -8.47 23.91
N ASN A 25 45.21 -7.22 23.53
CA ASN A 25 43.84 -6.73 23.48
C ASN A 25 42.98 -7.52 22.50
N PHE A 26 43.50 -7.85 21.31
CA PHE A 26 42.82 -8.66 20.32
C PHE A 26 42.51 -10.05 20.89
N TYR A 27 43.48 -10.73 21.50
CA TYR A 27 43.27 -12.07 22.04
C TYR A 27 42.23 -12.10 23.16
N VAL A 28 42.29 -11.13 24.08
CA VAL A 28 41.37 -11.02 25.21
C VAL A 28 39.96 -10.62 24.75
N ASN A 29 39.86 -9.67 23.81
CA ASN A 29 38.57 -9.12 23.37
C ASN A 29 37.95 -9.83 22.15
N ARG A 30 38.66 -10.77 21.50
CA ARG A 30 38.16 -11.49 20.31
C ARG A 30 36.74 -12.01 20.47
N LYS A 31 36.43 -12.61 21.62
CA LYS A 31 35.09 -13.19 21.88
C LYS A 31 34.03 -12.11 22.12
N THR A 32 34.39 -11.00 22.76
CA THR A 32 33.46 -9.89 22.99
C THR A 32 33.20 -9.12 21.70
N ASP A 33 34.22 -8.93 20.87
CA ASP A 33 34.08 -8.22 19.60
C ASP A 33 33.30 -9.04 18.58
N ALA A 34 33.52 -10.36 18.53
CA ALA A 34 32.67 -11.26 17.74
C ALA A 34 31.18 -11.17 18.15
N ARG A 35 30.88 -11.11 19.45
CA ARG A 35 29.48 -10.93 19.93
C ARG A 35 28.90 -9.57 19.59
N LYS A 36 29.72 -8.51 19.57
CA LYS A 36 29.27 -7.18 19.17
C LYS A 36 28.95 -7.13 17.69
N GLU A 37 29.81 -7.75 16.87
CA GLU A 37 29.60 -7.85 15.43
C GLU A 37 28.36 -8.68 15.10
N ASP A 38 28.19 -9.82 15.77
CA ASP A 38 27.00 -10.68 15.68
C ASP A 38 25.73 -9.92 16.08
N ALA A 39 25.72 -9.27 17.24
CA ALA A 39 24.58 -8.46 17.68
C ALA A 39 24.32 -7.26 16.75
N ALA A 40 25.35 -6.68 16.12
CA ALA A 40 25.19 -5.62 15.14
C ALA A 40 24.61 -6.14 13.83
N ALA A 41 25.01 -7.33 13.39
CA ALA A 41 24.44 -8.01 12.23
C ALA A 41 22.96 -8.35 12.47
N ASP A 42 22.64 -8.97 13.61
CA ASP A 42 21.26 -9.28 14.02
C ASP A 42 20.39 -8.01 14.09
N ALA A 43 20.93 -6.91 14.62
CA ALA A 43 20.22 -5.64 14.69
C ALA A 43 19.94 -5.07 13.29
N ALA A 44 20.91 -5.16 12.38
CA ALA A 44 20.77 -4.72 11.01
C ALA A 44 19.75 -5.58 10.22
N GLU A 45 19.75 -6.90 10.43
CA GLU A 45 18.78 -7.81 9.85
C GLU A 45 17.36 -7.48 10.35
N ASN A 46 17.18 -7.38 11.67
CA ASN A 46 15.91 -7.01 12.28
C ASN A 46 15.40 -5.64 11.79
N GLU A 47 16.28 -4.65 11.62
CA GLU A 47 15.89 -3.35 11.08
C GLU A 47 15.43 -3.46 9.62
N ASN A 48 16.11 -4.27 8.81
CA ASN A 48 15.72 -4.51 7.42
C ASN A 48 14.37 -5.23 7.33
N GLU A 49 14.15 -6.25 8.15
CA GLU A 49 12.85 -6.95 8.24
C GLU A 49 11.72 -5.99 8.64
N ARG A 50 11.96 -5.13 9.65
CA ARG A 50 10.96 -4.11 10.06
C ARG A 50 10.63 -3.14 8.92
N LYS A 51 11.64 -2.70 8.15
CA LYS A 51 11.42 -1.84 6.98
C LYS A 51 10.62 -2.56 5.89
N GLN A 52 10.91 -3.83 5.65
CA GLN A 52 10.16 -4.65 4.69
C GLN A 52 8.70 -4.80 5.12
N VAL A 53 8.44 -5.11 6.39
CA VAL A 53 7.08 -5.21 6.93
C VAL A 53 6.35 -3.88 6.82
N ALA A 54 6.97 -2.77 7.25
CA ALA A 54 6.36 -1.44 7.16
C ALA A 54 5.99 -1.07 5.70
N TRP A 55 6.87 -1.38 4.74
CA TRP A 55 6.59 -1.17 3.32
C TRP A 55 5.43 -2.02 2.81
N LEU A 56 5.31 -3.28 3.26
CA LEU A 56 4.20 -4.15 2.92
C LEU A 56 2.89 -3.66 3.54
N GLU A 57 2.90 -3.25 4.80
CA GLU A 57 1.74 -2.69 5.51
C GLU A 57 1.24 -1.42 4.80
N GLU A 58 2.13 -0.52 4.40
CA GLU A 58 1.76 0.69 3.65
C GLU A 58 1.09 0.34 2.32
N ARG A 59 1.64 -0.63 1.58
CA ARG A 59 1.05 -1.07 0.31
C ARG A 59 -0.30 -1.76 0.48
N ILE A 60 -0.49 -2.50 1.57
CA ILE A 60 -1.78 -3.10 1.91
C ILE A 60 -2.78 -1.99 2.20
N ALA A 61 -2.43 -1.00 3.02
CA ALA A 61 -3.31 0.13 3.33
C ALA A 61 -3.70 0.93 2.07
N GLN A 62 -2.75 1.17 1.15
CA GLN A 62 -3.04 1.81 -0.14
C GLN A 62 -4.01 0.99 -0.99
N ARG A 63 -3.89 -0.34 -0.98
CA ARG A 63 -4.79 -1.25 -1.72
C ARG A 63 -6.17 -1.30 -1.08
N ASP A 64 -6.26 -1.33 0.24
CA ASP A 64 -7.53 -1.36 0.96
C ASP A 64 -8.31 -0.06 0.71
N ALA A 65 -7.65 1.09 0.77
CA ALA A 65 -8.27 2.38 0.42
C ALA A 65 -8.81 2.40 -1.02
N LYS A 66 -8.08 1.79 -1.97
CA LYS A 66 -8.54 1.65 -3.35
C LYS A 66 -9.75 0.72 -3.47
N ILE A 67 -9.75 -0.39 -2.74
CA ILE A 67 -10.86 -1.34 -2.73
C ILE A 67 -12.11 -0.68 -2.16
N ASP A 68 -11.99 0.06 -1.05
CA ASP A 68 -13.10 0.79 -0.44
C ASP A 68 -13.70 1.83 -1.40
N ALA A 69 -12.86 2.58 -2.11
CA ALA A 69 -13.31 3.53 -3.12
C ALA A 69 -14.12 2.83 -4.24
N ILE A 70 -13.62 1.71 -4.77
CA ILE A 70 -14.33 0.92 -5.79
C ILE A 70 -15.67 0.40 -5.27
N TYR A 71 -15.74 -0.03 -4.00
CA TYR A 71 -17.01 -0.47 -3.42
C TYR A 71 -18.02 0.66 -3.25
N VAL A 72 -17.57 1.88 -2.96
CA VAL A 72 -18.45 3.06 -2.91
C VAL A 72 -19.00 3.37 -4.29
N GLU A 73 -18.14 3.45 -5.31
CA GLU A 73 -18.54 3.68 -6.71
C GLU A 73 -19.52 2.60 -7.18
N LEU A 74 -19.24 1.32 -6.91
CA LEU A 74 -20.12 0.23 -7.28
C LEU A 74 -21.51 0.36 -6.64
N ARG A 75 -21.60 0.78 -5.37
CA ARG A 75 -22.90 0.98 -4.72
C ARG A 75 -23.65 2.17 -5.31
N GLN A 76 -22.96 3.24 -5.70
CA GLN A 76 -23.58 4.39 -6.38
C GLN A 76 -24.17 3.95 -7.72
N GLU A 77 -23.38 3.27 -8.56
CA GLU A 77 -23.84 2.71 -9.84
C GLU A 77 -25.02 1.74 -9.69
N GLN A 78 -24.99 0.90 -8.65
CA GLN A 78 -26.12 0.00 -8.35
C GLN A 78 -27.39 0.76 -7.96
N ALA A 79 -27.26 1.83 -7.17
CA ALA A 79 -28.39 2.66 -6.79
C ALA A 79 -28.96 3.44 -7.99
N GLU A 80 -28.10 4.02 -8.83
CA GLU A 80 -28.51 4.72 -10.05
C GLU A 80 -29.21 3.75 -11.02
N LYS A 81 -28.64 2.56 -11.23
CA LYS A 81 -29.25 1.53 -12.06
C LYS A 81 -30.62 1.10 -11.54
N LEU A 82 -30.77 0.95 -10.22
CA LEU A 82 -32.06 0.61 -9.62
C LEU A 82 -33.09 1.72 -9.87
N GLN A 83 -32.70 2.98 -9.70
CA GLN A 83 -33.58 4.12 -9.99
C GLN A 83 -34.00 4.15 -11.46
N LEU A 84 -33.07 3.95 -12.39
CA LEU A 84 -33.36 3.88 -13.82
C LEU A 84 -34.36 2.76 -14.17
N ILE A 85 -34.27 1.60 -13.49
CA ILE A 85 -35.24 0.51 -13.67
C ILE A 85 -36.63 0.96 -13.22
N HIS A 86 -36.74 1.63 -12.07
CA HIS A 86 -38.01 2.15 -11.58
C HIS A 86 -38.61 3.19 -12.54
N ASP A 87 -37.83 4.17 -12.96
CA ASP A 87 -38.28 5.24 -13.86
C ASP A 87 -38.73 4.67 -15.20
N LYS A 88 -37.97 3.72 -15.75
CA LYS A 88 -38.33 3.03 -16.99
C LYS A 88 -39.63 2.25 -16.83
N HIS A 89 -39.80 1.55 -15.72
CA HIS A 89 -41.02 0.79 -15.47
C HIS A 89 -42.25 1.69 -15.36
N GLU A 90 -42.12 2.84 -14.71
CA GLU A 90 -43.19 3.84 -14.64
C GLU A 90 -43.57 4.37 -16.02
N LEU A 91 -42.58 4.67 -16.88
CA LEU A 91 -42.81 5.10 -18.25
C LEU A 91 -43.46 4.00 -19.10
N GLU A 92 -43.05 2.74 -18.94
CA GLU A 92 -43.68 1.61 -19.62
C GLU A 92 -45.16 1.47 -19.25
N LEU A 93 -45.52 1.69 -17.98
CA LEU A 93 -46.92 1.70 -17.55
C LEU A 93 -47.70 2.86 -18.18
N LYS A 94 -47.15 4.08 -18.14
CA LYS A 94 -47.77 5.25 -18.78
C LYS A 94 -47.95 5.07 -20.28
N LEU A 95 -46.97 4.47 -20.95
CA LEU A 95 -47.04 4.17 -22.38
C LEU A 95 -48.16 3.17 -22.66
N LYS A 96 -48.23 2.06 -21.92
CA LYS A 96 -49.31 1.07 -22.07
C LYS A 96 -50.69 1.69 -21.83
N GLU A 97 -50.84 2.54 -20.82
CA GLU A 97 -52.08 3.27 -20.60
C GLU A 97 -52.43 4.20 -21.76
N ALA A 98 -51.45 4.93 -22.29
CA ALA A 98 -51.65 5.82 -23.43
C ALA A 98 -51.98 5.06 -24.72
N GLU A 99 -51.37 3.90 -24.94
CA GLU A 99 -51.66 2.99 -26.05
C GLU A 99 -53.10 2.48 -25.97
N ILE A 100 -53.55 2.04 -24.80
CA ILE A 100 -54.94 1.62 -24.57
C ILE A 100 -55.92 2.78 -24.79
N LYS A 101 -55.53 4.00 -24.40
CA LYS A 101 -56.36 5.22 -24.56
C LYS A 101 -56.28 5.82 -25.97
N LYS A 102 -55.38 5.37 -26.83
CA LYS A 102 -55.23 5.94 -28.17
C LYS A 102 -56.48 5.68 -29.01
N CYS A 103 -56.94 6.71 -29.72
CA CYS A 103 -58.04 6.58 -30.67
C CYS A 103 -57.49 6.21 -32.06
N ASP A 104 -58.02 5.17 -32.67
CA ASP A 104 -57.57 4.66 -33.97
C ASP A 104 -58.15 5.47 -35.15
N VAL A 105 -59.24 6.19 -34.94
CA VAL A 105 -59.90 7.01 -35.96
C VAL A 105 -59.80 8.51 -35.67
N ARG A 106 -59.86 9.33 -36.73
CA ARG A 106 -59.79 10.79 -36.60
C ARG A 106 -61.17 11.37 -36.29
N GLY A 107 -61.27 12.10 -35.18
CA GLY A 107 -62.51 12.76 -34.72
C GLY A 107 -63.17 12.02 -33.54
N CYS A 108 -63.72 12.78 -32.59
CA CYS A 108 -64.20 12.24 -31.32
C CYS A 108 -65.52 11.47 -31.41
N SER A 109 -66.36 11.74 -32.41
CA SER A 109 -67.72 11.18 -32.52
C SER A 109 -67.76 9.68 -32.79
N SER A 110 -66.68 9.11 -33.35
CA SER A 110 -66.62 7.70 -33.76
C SER A 110 -65.42 6.96 -33.15
N ARG A 111 -64.90 7.44 -32.01
CA ARG A 111 -63.67 6.93 -31.37
C ARG A 111 -63.70 5.40 -31.21
N GLN A 112 -62.58 4.76 -31.54
CA GLN A 112 -62.33 3.34 -31.35
C GLN A 112 -60.96 3.15 -30.65
N PRO A 113 -60.86 2.33 -29.59
CA PRO A 113 -61.98 1.72 -28.88
C PRO A 113 -62.85 2.77 -28.15
N PRO A 114 -64.14 2.46 -27.86
CA PRO A 114 -64.98 3.32 -27.02
C PRO A 114 -64.29 3.61 -25.68
N SER A 115 -64.43 4.83 -25.18
CA SER A 115 -63.90 5.25 -23.89
C SER A 115 -64.87 4.89 -22.76
N ASP A 116 -64.38 4.32 -21.67
CA ASP A 116 -65.15 4.16 -20.42
C ASP A 116 -65.05 5.38 -19.49
N TYR A 117 -64.20 6.35 -19.83
CA TYR A 117 -64.19 7.70 -19.25
C TYR A 117 -65.08 8.65 -20.05
#